data_AF-A0A351QVF4-F1
#
_entry.id   AF-A0A351QVF4-F1
#
_cell.length_a   1.000
_cell.length_b   1.000
_cell.length_c   1.000
_cell.angle_alpha   90.00
_cell.angle_beta   90.00
_cell.angle_gamma   90.00
#
_symmetry.space_group_name_H-M   'P 1'
#
loop_
_entity.id
_entity.type
_entity.pdbx_description
1 polymer ?
#
loop_
_entity_poly.entity_id
_entity_poly.type
_entity_poly.pdbx_seq_one_letter_code
_entity_poly.pdbx_strand_id
1 'polypeptide(L)'
;MNEKFARWGVLFKLYLKRDWKKIIVWILGLGLFSGGFVPAFEEIGKGQGLMGMYETLKNPAMISMVGPTPVKSAADYTLGAMYAHEMLLFCGLFAMIMAALH
;
A
#
# COMPACT_ATOMS: atom_id res chain seq x y z
N MET A 1 -31.84 16.08 10.97
CA MET A 1 -30.52 15.46 10.65
C MET A 1 -30.46 14.85 9.24
N ASN A 2 -31.56 14.83 8.46
CA ASN A 2 -31.63 14.24 7.11
C ASN A 2 -30.99 15.08 5.98
N GLU A 3 -30.68 16.35 6.21
CA GLU A 3 -30.14 17.23 5.15
C GLU A 3 -28.61 17.19 5.02
N LYS A 4 -27.88 16.60 5.99
CA LYS A 4 -26.40 16.68 6.02
C LYS A 4 -25.71 15.93 4.87
N PHE A 5 -26.40 14.96 4.26
CA PHE A 5 -25.92 14.20 3.09
C PHE A 5 -26.78 14.44 1.85
N ALA A 6 -27.72 15.38 1.90
CA ALA A 6 -28.52 15.72 0.74
C ALA A 6 -27.59 16.11 -0.42
N ARG A 7 -27.74 15.44 -1.56
CA ARG A 7 -26.95 15.66 -2.79
C ARG A 7 -25.46 15.27 -2.74
N TRP A 8 -25.02 14.45 -1.77
CA TRP A 8 -23.65 13.91 -1.78
C TRP A 8 -23.27 13.25 -3.11
N GLY A 9 -24.19 12.49 -3.73
CA GLY A 9 -23.94 11.86 -5.03
C GLY A 9 -23.67 12.84 -6.18
N VAL A 10 -24.25 14.05 -6.12
CA VAL A 10 -23.98 15.12 -7.10
C VAL A 10 -22.59 15.69 -6.90
N LEU A 11 -22.21 15.97 -5.64
CA LEU A 11 -20.86 16.42 -5.28
C LEU A 11 -19.79 15.37 -5.63
N PHE A 12 -20.04 14.10 -5.31
CA PHE A 12 -19.13 13.00 -5.65
C PHE A 12 -18.88 12.92 -7.16
N LYS A 13 -19.93 12.95 -7.98
CA LYS A 13 -19.80 12.98 -9.44
C LYS A 13 -19.06 14.21 -9.95
N LEU A 14 -19.29 15.38 -9.35
CA LEU A 14 -18.60 16.62 -9.72
C LEU A 14 -17.09 16.52 -9.45
N TYR A 15 -16.70 16.05 -8.26
CA TYR A 15 -15.29 15.85 -7.91
C TYR A 15 -14.63 14.80 -8.81
N LEU A 16 -15.31 13.69 -9.06
CA LEU A 16 -14.81 12.65 -9.96
C LEU A 16 -14.57 13.21 -11.36
N LYS A 17 -15.54 13.96 -11.92
CA LYS A 17 -15.41 14.57 -13.27
C LYS A 17 -14.36 15.69 -13.30
N ARG A 18 -14.13 16.39 -12.21
CA ARG A 18 -13.12 17.45 -12.12
C ARG A 18 -11.71 16.86 -12.09
N ASP A 19 -11.49 15.83 -11.28
CA ASP A 19 -10.15 15.32 -10.97
C ASP A 19 -9.80 13.99 -11.68
N TRP A 20 -10.66 13.49 -12.57
CA TRP A 20 -10.50 12.19 -13.24
C TRP A 20 -9.12 11.96 -13.86
N LYS A 21 -8.50 12.97 -14.50
CA LYS A 21 -7.15 12.85 -15.07
C LYS A 21 -6.09 12.61 -14.00
N LYS A 22 -6.16 13.36 -12.90
CA LYS A 22 -5.24 13.20 -11.76
C LYS A 22 -5.42 11.81 -11.14
N ILE A 23 -6.68 11.39 -10.96
CA ILE A 23 -7.01 10.06 -10.42
C ILE A 23 -6.42 8.96 -11.32
N ILE A 24 -6.59 9.06 -12.64
CA ILE A 24 -6.02 8.08 -13.58
C ILE A 24 -4.50 8.05 -13.50
N VAL A 25 -3.84 9.21 -13.48
CA VAL A 25 -2.37 9.28 -13.38
C VAL A 25 -1.87 8.60 -12.11
N TRP A 26 -2.53 8.83 -10.97
CA TRP A 26 -2.15 8.19 -9.71
C TRP A 26 -2.43 6.69 -9.68
N ILE A 27 -3.61 6.25 -10.17
CA ILE A 27 -3.95 4.83 -10.23
C ILE A 27 -2.99 4.08 -11.14
N LEU A 28 -2.70 4.61 -12.33
CA LEU A 28 -1.76 3.99 -13.26
C LEU A 28 -0.34 4.07 -12.73
N GLY A 29 0.08 5.21 -12.16
CA GLY A 29 1.41 5.38 -11.60
C GLY A 29 1.69 4.40 -10.46
N LEU A 30 0.80 4.33 -9.47
CA LEU A 30 0.92 3.41 -8.35
C LEU A 30 0.76 1.95 -8.78
N GLY A 31 -0.14 1.66 -9.72
CA GLY A 31 -0.36 0.32 -10.26
C GLY A 31 0.85 -0.21 -11.04
N LEU A 32 1.42 0.62 -11.92
CA LEU A 32 2.63 0.30 -12.68
C LEU A 32 3.86 0.21 -11.78
N PHE A 33 3.99 1.12 -10.80
CA PHE A 33 5.04 1.06 -9.79
C PHE A 33 4.97 -0.26 -9.03
N SER A 34 3.81 -0.61 -8.50
CA SER A 34 3.64 -1.87 -7.76
C SER A 34 3.95 -3.07 -8.66
N GLY A 35 3.24 -3.20 -9.78
CA GLY A 35 3.40 -4.33 -10.69
C GLY A 35 4.82 -4.49 -11.25
N GLY A 36 5.50 -3.38 -11.53
CA GLY A 36 6.87 -3.39 -12.07
C GLY A 36 7.94 -3.86 -11.07
N PHE A 37 7.69 -3.76 -9.77
CA PHE A 37 8.64 -4.16 -8.73
C PHE A 37 8.53 -5.63 -8.33
N VAL A 38 7.50 -6.36 -8.75
CA VAL A 38 7.31 -7.79 -8.41
C VAL A 38 8.58 -8.64 -8.65
N PRO A 39 9.28 -8.55 -9.80
CA PRO A 39 10.49 -9.36 -10.03
C PRO A 39 11.64 -9.05 -9.07
N ALA A 40 11.74 -7.80 -8.59
CA ALA A 40 12.76 -7.43 -7.62
C ALA A 40 12.50 -8.10 -6.27
N PHE A 41 11.24 -8.19 -5.85
CA PHE A 41 10.86 -8.91 -4.63
C PHE A 41 11.04 -10.42 -4.77
N GLU A 42 10.81 -11.00 -5.96
CA GLU A 42 11.16 -12.39 -6.23
C GLU A 42 12.65 -12.65 -6.02
N GLU A 43 13.52 -11.74 -6.46
CA GLU A 43 14.96 -11.86 -6.25
C GLU A 43 15.34 -11.74 -4.77
N ILE A 44 14.79 -10.74 -4.07
CA ILE A 44 15.02 -10.51 -2.64
C ILE A 44 14.53 -11.71 -1.81
N GLY A 45 13.43 -12.35 -2.21
CA GLY A 45 12.85 -13.48 -1.49
C GLY A 45 13.67 -14.77 -1.58
N LYS A 46 14.68 -14.84 -2.45
CA LYS A 46 15.50 -16.06 -2.62
C LYS A 46 16.38 -16.33 -1.39
N GLY A 47 16.67 -17.61 -1.16
CA GLY A 47 17.54 -18.05 -0.07
C GLY A 47 16.98 -17.68 1.31
N GLN A 48 17.75 -16.92 2.10
CA GLN A 48 17.35 -16.49 3.44
C GLN A 48 16.62 -15.14 3.48
N GLY A 49 16.33 -14.52 2.33
CA GLY A 49 15.75 -13.19 2.29
C GLY A 49 14.35 -13.10 2.92
N LEU A 50 13.48 -14.09 2.68
CA LEU A 50 12.16 -14.16 3.32
C LEU A 50 12.26 -14.23 4.85
N MET A 51 13.17 -15.04 5.37
CA MET A 51 13.40 -15.19 6.80
C MET A 51 13.94 -13.90 7.43
N GLY A 52 14.90 -13.26 6.77
CA GLY A 52 15.45 -11.98 7.22
C GLY A 52 14.40 -10.87 7.25
N MET A 53 13.51 -10.84 6.25
CA MET A 53 12.41 -9.88 6.22
C MET A 53 11.37 -10.16 7.30
N TYR A 54 11.03 -11.42 7.53
CA TYR A 54 10.12 -11.82 8.61
C TYR A 54 10.61 -11.32 9.98
N GLU A 55 11.91 -11.47 10.27
CA GLU A 55 12.47 -10.96 11.53
C GLU A 55 12.43 -9.42 11.60
N THR A 56 12.63 -8.73 10.47
CA THR A 56 12.54 -7.27 10.40
C THR A 56 11.14 -6.77 10.72
N LEU A 57 10.10 -7.46 10.27
CA LEU A 57 8.70 -7.11 10.54
C LEU A 57 8.30 -7.22 12.01
N LYS A 58 9.04 -7.97 12.83
CA LYS A 58 8.78 -8.06 14.28
C LYS A 58 9.18 -6.80 15.06
N ASN A 59 9.92 -5.88 14.45
CA ASN A 59 10.29 -4.62 15.08
C ASN A 59 9.02 -3.78 15.40
N PRO A 60 8.86 -3.21 16.62
CA PRO A 60 7.72 -2.38 16.98
C PRO A 60 7.38 -1.25 16.01
N ALA A 61 8.40 -0.65 15.37
CA ALA A 61 8.19 0.35 14.34
C ALA A 61 7.47 -0.22 13.11
N MET A 62 7.86 -1.40 12.64
CA MET A 62 7.23 -2.07 11.51
C MET A 62 5.80 -2.49 11.85
N ILE A 63 5.57 -3.07 13.04
CA ILE A 63 4.22 -3.44 13.51
C ILE A 63 3.30 -2.22 13.54
N SER A 64 3.83 -1.05 13.91
CA SER A 64 3.05 0.20 13.93
C SER A 64 2.72 0.72 12.53
N MET A 65 3.59 0.49 11.54
CA MET A 65 3.40 0.97 10.18
C MET A 65 2.56 0.03 9.30
N VAL A 66 2.77 -1.28 9.38
CA VAL A 66 2.10 -2.28 8.51
C VAL A 66 1.16 -3.23 9.25
N GLY A 67 1.12 -3.15 10.58
CA GLY A 67 0.33 -4.06 11.40
C GLY A 67 1.08 -5.36 11.75
N PRO A 68 0.49 -6.18 12.64
CA PRO A 68 1.06 -7.46 13.01
C PRO A 68 0.94 -8.48 11.86
N THR A 69 1.98 -9.28 11.66
CA THR A 69 1.95 -10.36 10.68
C THR A 69 1.04 -11.50 11.17
N PRO A 70 0.06 -11.98 10.37
CA PRO A 70 -0.77 -13.13 10.76
C PRO A 70 0.03 -14.45 10.79
N VAL A 71 1.21 -14.45 10.17
CA VAL A 71 2.14 -15.57 10.08
C VAL A 71 2.90 -15.75 11.39
N LYS A 72 2.75 -16.92 12.02
CA LYS A 72 3.34 -17.24 13.33
C LYS A 72 4.73 -17.88 13.25
N SER A 73 5.11 -18.36 12.08
CA SER A 73 6.39 -19.03 11.84
C SER A 73 7.04 -18.45 10.59
N ALA A 74 8.35 -18.22 10.66
CA ALA A 74 9.12 -17.70 9.55
C ALA A 74 9.10 -18.62 8.31
N ALA A 75 8.93 -19.93 8.51
CA ALA A 75 8.81 -20.90 7.43
C ALA A 75 7.52 -20.74 6.60
N ASP A 76 6.48 -20.15 7.19
CA ASP A 76 5.19 -19.90 6.54
C ASP A 76 5.14 -18.50 5.90
N TYR A 77 6.24 -17.74 5.96
CA TYR A 77 6.32 -16.39 5.41
C TYR A 77 6.53 -16.44 3.89
N THR A 78 5.49 -16.05 3.16
CA THR A 78 5.49 -16.15 1.69
C THR A 78 5.97 -14.87 1.03
N LEU A 79 6.39 -15.00 -0.23
CA LEU A 79 6.69 -13.86 -1.10
C LEU A 79 5.53 -12.86 -1.18
N GLY A 80 4.29 -13.35 -1.27
CA GLY A 80 3.10 -12.50 -1.30
C GLY A 80 2.92 -11.71 -0.02
N ALA A 81 3.17 -12.32 1.14
CA ALA A 81 3.15 -11.62 2.42
C ALA A 81 4.24 -10.54 2.49
N MET A 82 5.46 -10.85 2.05
CA MET A 82 6.55 -9.88 1.96
C MET A 82 6.19 -8.68 1.10
N TYR A 83 5.77 -8.95 -0.12
CA TYR A 83 5.40 -7.94 -1.09
C TYR A 83 4.25 -7.05 -0.58
N ALA A 84 3.24 -7.64 0.07
CA ALA A 84 2.10 -6.89 0.60
C ALA A 84 2.51 -5.90 1.71
N HIS A 85 3.35 -6.31 2.67
CA HIS A 85 3.81 -5.40 3.73
C HIS A 85 4.66 -4.27 3.15
N GLU A 86 5.58 -4.58 2.26
CA GLU A 86 6.49 -3.59 1.67
C GLU A 86 5.73 -2.60 0.75
N MET A 87 4.82 -3.10 -0.10
CA MET A 87 4.00 -2.21 -0.92
C MET A 87 3.03 -1.37 -0.09
N LEU A 88 2.54 -1.89 1.04
CA LEU A 88 1.73 -1.10 1.97
C LEU A 88 2.53 0.07 2.54
N LEU A 89 3.80 -0.13 2.90
CA LEU A 89 4.69 0.96 3.33
C LEU A 89 4.87 2.02 2.25
N PHE A 90 5.19 1.61 1.01
CA PHE A 90 5.36 2.56 -0.09
C PHE A 90 4.07 3.31 -0.40
N CYS A 91 2.93 2.63 -0.41
CA CYS A 91 1.62 3.29 -0.57
C CYS A 91 1.35 4.30 0.54
N GLY A 92 1.65 3.95 1.79
CA GLY A 92 1.55 4.86 2.94
C GLY A 92 2.44 6.08 2.80
N LEU A 93 3.68 5.89 2.34
CA LEU A 93 4.61 6.98 2.06
C LEU A 93 4.09 7.91 0.97
N PHE A 94 3.59 7.37 -0.15
CA PHE A 94 2.99 8.19 -1.21
C PHE A 94 1.76 8.95 -0.72
N ALA A 95 0.90 8.31 0.09
CA ALA A 95 -0.25 8.97 0.68
C ALA A 95 0.16 10.14 1.59
N MET A 96 1.19 9.96 2.42
CA MET A 96 1.77 11.02 3.25
C MET A 96 2.30 12.18 2.41
N ILE A 97 3.09 11.88 1.36
CA ILE A 97 3.64 12.91 0.46
C ILE A 97 2.52 13.69 -0.23
N MET A 98 1.50 12.99 -0.75
CA MET A 98 0.34 13.64 -1.37
C MET A 98 -0.41 14.53 -0.39
N ALA A 99 -0.58 14.10 0.86
CA ALA A 99 -1.24 14.89 1.89
C ALA A 99 -0.42 16.13 2.28
N ALA A 100 0.91 16.04 2.32
CA ALA A 100 1.78 17.15 2.66
C ALA A 100 1.90 18.21 1.55
N LEU A 101 1.68 17.82 0.28
CA LEU A 101 1.74 18.71 -0.89
C LEU A 101 0.41 19.42 -1.21
N HIS A 102 -0.67 19.11 -0.47
CA HIS A 102 -2.01 19.66 -0.66
C HIS A 102 -2.31 20.73 0.38
#